data_AF-X1QSU4-F1
#
_entry.id   AF-X1QSU4-F1
#
_cell.length_a   1.000
_cell.length_b   1.000
_cell.length_c   1.000
_cell.angle_alpha   90.00
_cell.angle_beta   90.00
_cell.angle_gamma   90.00
#
_symmetry.space_group_name_H-M   'P 1'
#
loop_
_entity.id
_entity.type
_entity.pdbx_description
1 polymer ?
#
loop_
_entity_poly.entity_id
_entity_poly.type
_entity_poly.pdbx_seq_one_letter_code
_entity_poly.pdbx_strand_id
1 'polypeptide(L)' 'MIEGELTLVDGLVERIDRYGKPLIITASTGRGESEAIAKLEQNGLYGYPTPERGARVLSHLVRYGEYVRESGKD' A
#
# COMPACT_ATOMS: atom_id res chain seq x y z
N MET A 1 19.71 5.64 -11.39
CA MET A 1 18.26 5.93 -11.41
C MET A 1 17.50 4.90 -10.59
N ILE A 2 17.74 3.60 -10.81
CA ILE A 2 17.11 2.47 -10.06
C ILE A 2 17.39 2.50 -8.54
N GLU A 3 18.64 2.76 -8.11
CA GLU A 3 18.97 2.82 -6.66
C GLU A 3 18.17 3.87 -5.88
N GLY A 4 17.85 5.01 -6.51
CA GLY A 4 17.04 6.06 -5.91
C GLY A 4 15.60 5.61 -5.66
N GLU A 5 14.99 4.92 -6.63
CA GLU A 5 13.64 4.36 -6.47
C GLU A 5 13.60 3.26 -5.39
N LEU A 6 14.61 2.39 -5.33
CA LEU A 6 14.68 1.35 -4.31
C LEU A 6 14.83 1.91 -2.89
N THR A 7 15.58 3.02 -2.74
CA THR A 7 15.72 3.74 -1.46
C THR A 7 14.41 4.41 -1.06
N LEU A 8 13.64 4.93 -2.02
CA LEU A 8 12.31 5.48 -1.75
C LEU A 8 11.34 4.40 -1.24
N VAL A 9 11.39 3.20 -1.83
CA VAL A 9 10.59 2.05 -1.36
C VAL A 9 10.93 1.68 0.08
N ASP A 10 12.22 1.62 0.43
CA ASP A 10 12.64 1.36 1.82
C ASP A 10 12.09 2.40 2.79
N GLY A 11 12.17 3.69 2.42
CA GLY A 11 11.62 4.77 3.23
C GLY A 11 10.10 4.72 3.37
N LEU A 12 9.37 4.13 2.40
CA LEU A 12 7.92 3.92 2.51
C LEU A 12 7.60 2.79 3.50
N VAL A 13 8.30 1.66 3.41
CA VAL A 13 8.13 0.52 4.33
C VAL A 13 8.41 0.97 5.77
N GLU A 14 9.51 1.69 5.99
CA GLU A 14 9.87 2.20 7.33
C GLU A 14 8.76 3.10 7.92
N ARG A 15 8.10 3.92 7.10
CA ARG A 15 7.00 4.79 7.55
C ARG A 15 5.74 4.00 7.89
N ILE A 16 5.44 2.94 7.14
CA ILE A 16 4.29 2.07 7.44
C ILE A 16 4.49 1.42 8.80
N ASP A 17 5.67 0.86 9.04
CA ASP A 17 6.02 0.22 10.32
C ASP A 17 5.99 1.23 11.46
N ARG A 18 6.53 2.44 11.24
CA ARG A 18 6.60 3.49 12.26
C ARG A 18 5.23 4.05 12.65
N TYR A 19 4.32 4.24 11.69
CA TYR A 19 3.06 4.94 11.93
C TYR A 19 1.83 4.02 11.98
N GLY A 20 1.97 2.75 11.60
CA GLY A 20 0.85 1.80 11.54
C GLY A 20 -0.25 2.23 10.57
N LYS A 21 0.06 3.07 9.57
CA LYS A 21 -0.92 3.59 8.60
C LYS A 21 -0.83 2.81 7.30
N PRO A 22 -1.98 2.37 6.73
CA PRO A 22 -1.98 1.66 5.46
C PRO A 22 -1.56 2.60 4.32
N LEU A 23 -0.77 2.08 3.38
CA LEU A 23 -0.37 2.76 2.15
C LEU A 23 -1.11 2.14 0.96
N ILE A 24 -1.73 2.99 0.13
CA ILE A 24 -2.34 2.60 -1.14
C ILE A 24 -1.51 3.20 -2.26
N ILE A 25 -1.00 2.36 -3.14
CA ILE A 25 -0.19 2.77 -4.29
C ILE A 25 -1.04 2.63 -5.55
N THR A 26 -1.06 3.66 -6.38
CA THR A 26 -1.67 3.59 -7.71
C THR A 26 -0.55 3.64 -8.74
N ALA A 27 -0.34 2.54 -9.44
CA ALA A 27 0.72 2.40 -10.44
C ALA A 27 0.12 1.74 -11.68
N SER A 28 0.36 2.35 -12.84
CA SER A 28 -0.07 1.80 -14.13
C SER A 28 0.85 0.68 -14.64
N THR A 29 2.05 0.55 -14.08
CA THR A 29 3.07 -0.44 -14.44
C THR A 29 3.02 -1.65 -13.51
N GLY A 30 3.22 -2.85 -14.08
CA GLY A 30 3.19 -4.11 -13.35
C GLY A 30 4.57 -4.60 -12.88
N ARG A 31 4.60 -5.66 -12.07
CA ARG A 31 5.82 -6.29 -11.53
C ARG A 31 6.90 -6.60 -12.57
N GLY A 32 6.51 -7.01 -13.78
CA GLY A 32 7.44 -7.34 -14.87
C GLY A 32 8.17 -6.13 -15.47
N GLU A 33 7.76 -4.92 -15.10
CA GLU A 33 8.21 -3.67 -15.71
C GLU A 33 8.98 -2.77 -14.73
N SER A 34 9.04 -3.11 -13.44
CA SER A 34 9.71 -2.30 -12.42
C SER A 34 10.19 -3.12 -11.21
N GLU A 35 11.49 -3.04 -10.93
CA GLU A 35 12.09 -3.61 -9.72
C GLU A 35 11.56 -2.98 -8.43
N ALA A 36 11.22 -1.69 -8.45
CA ALA A 36 10.61 -1.00 -7.32
C ALA A 36 9.21 -1.56 -7.00
N ILE A 37 8.40 -1.83 -8.03
CA ILE A 37 7.09 -2.49 -7.86
C ILE A 37 7.27 -3.92 -7.33
N ALA A 38 8.26 -4.66 -7.84
CA ALA A 38 8.56 -6.00 -7.33
C ALA A 38 8.94 -5.99 -5.83
N LYS A 39 9.74 -5.00 -5.40
CA LYS A 39 10.13 -4.83 -3.99
C LYS A 39 8.94 -4.43 -3.11
N LEU A 40 8.06 -3.56 -3.59
CA LEU A 40 6.82 -3.20 -2.89
C LEU A 40 5.95 -4.44 -2.65
N GLU A 41 5.73 -5.26 -3.68
CA GLU A 41 4.93 -6.48 -3.57
C GLU A 41 5.55 -7.51 -2.59
N GLN A 42 6.88 -7.64 -2.58
CA GLN A 42 7.59 -8.52 -1.62
C GLN A 42 7.37 -8.09 -0.16
N ASN A 43 7.10 -6.80 0.08
CA ASN A 43 6.77 -6.25 1.39
C ASN A 43 5.25 -6.18 1.63
N GLY A 44 4.44 -6.86 0.80
CA GLY A 44 2.98 -6.87 0.92
C GLY A 44 2.28 -5.59 0.47
N LEU A 45 2.99 -4.70 -0.23
CA LEU A 45 2.47 -3.44 -0.76
C LEU A 45 2.10 -3.60 -2.22
N TYR A 46 0.81 -3.65 -2.52
CA TYR A 46 0.31 -3.85 -3.87
C TYR A 46 -0.09 -2.54 -4.53
N GLY A 47 0.32 -2.38 -5.80
CA GLY A 47 -0.13 -1.29 -6.66
C GLY A 47 -1.50 -1.59 -7.27
N TYR A 48 -2.40 -0.60 -7.28
CA TYR A 48 -3.66 -0.65 -7.99
C TYR A 48 -3.53 0.02 -9.36
N PRO A 49 -3.98 -0.63 -10.45
CA PRO A 49 -3.83 -0.10 -11.81
C PRO A 49 -4.51 1.24 -12.06
N THR A 50 -5.54 1.58 -11.28
CA THR A 50 -6.27 2.84 -11.44
C THR A 50 -6.55 3.50 -10.08
N PRO A 51 -6.64 4.84 -10.04
CA PRO A 51 -7.05 5.57 -8.83
C PRO A 51 -8.38 5.10 -8.25
N GLU A 52 -9.38 4.79 -9.08
CA GLU A 52 -10.70 4.33 -8.65
C GLU A 52 -10.61 3.00 -7.91
N ARG A 53 -9.75 2.08 -8.37
CA ARG A 53 -9.50 0.82 -7.68
C ARG A 53 -8.82 1.05 -6.34
N GLY A 54 -7.83 1.92 -6.27
CA GLY A 54 -7.17 2.30 -5.02
C GLY A 54 -8.15 2.92 -4.02
N ALA A 55 -8.97 3.87 -4.48
CA ALA A 55 -10.00 4.52 -3.66
C ALA A 55 -11.05 3.52 -3.14
N ARG A 56 -11.47 2.56 -3.97
CA ARG A 56 -12.41 1.51 -3.55
C ARG A 56 -11.83 0.65 -2.43
N VAL A 57 -10.55 0.26 -2.50
CA VAL A 57 -9.90 -0.50 -1.43
C VAL A 57 -9.80 0.33 -0.15
N LEU A 58 -9.37 1.59 -0.26
CA LEU A 58 -9.31 2.48 0.90
C LEU A 58 -10.67 2.61 1.60
N SER A 59 -11.76 2.76 0.83
CA SER A 59 -13.12 2.81 1.39
C SER A 59 -13.49 1.53 2.14
N HIS A 60 -13.10 0.34 1.64
CA HIS A 60 -13.35 -0.92 2.34
C HIS A 60 -12.53 -1.04 3.63
N LEU A 61 -11.27 -0.61 3.63
CA LEU A 61 -10.43 -0.62 4.83
C LEU A 61 -11.01 0.27 5.94
N VAL A 62 -11.54 1.44 5.58
CA VAL A 62 -12.20 2.34 6.54
C VAL A 62 -13.45 1.67 7.12
N ARG A 63 -14.34 1.15 6.27
CA ARG A 63 -15.56 0.46 6.70
C ARG A 63 -15.28 -0.75 7.59
N TYR A 64 -14.26 -1.54 7.24
CA TYR A 64 -13.86 -2.68 8.07
C TYR A 64 -13.30 -2.23 9.41
N GLY A 65 -12.49 -1.17 9.44
CA GLY A 65 -12.01 -0.59 10.68
C GLY A 65 -13.14 -0.07 11.57
N GLU A 66 -14.19 0.53 11.00
CA GLU A 66 -15.41 0.93 11.71
C GLU A 66 -16.11 -0.29 12.31
N TYR A 67 -16.35 -1.32 11.50
CA TYR A 67 -16.96 -2.57 11.94
C TYR A 67 -16.21 -3.24 13.10
N VAL A 68 -14.88 -3.33 13.02
CA VAL A 68 -14.05 -3.93 14.08
C VAL A 68 -14.13 -3.11 15.37
N ARG A 69 -14.14 -1.77 15.28
CA ARG A 69 -14.30 -0.88 16.45
C ARG A 69 -15.69 -0.98 17.08
N GLU A 70 -16.71 -1.28 16.30
CA GLU A 70 -18.08 -1.45 16.80
C GLU A 70 -18.30 -2.84 17.40
N SER A 71 -17.74 -3.88 16.76
CA SER A 71 -17.89 -5.28 17.17
C SER A 71 -16.97 -5.68 18.33
N GLY A 72 -15.92 -4.91 18.61
CA GLY A 72 -15.02 -5.09 19.76
C GLY A 72 -15.46 -4.32 21.01
N LYS A 73 -16.67 -3.76 21.03
CA LYS A 73 -17.29 -3.16 22.23
C LYS A 73 -18.05 -4.24 23.00
N ASP A 74 -17.31 -5.16 23.61
CA ASP A 74 -17.81 -6.01 24.70
C ASP A 74 -17.41 -5.40 26.05
#